data_AF-A0A820JJQ2-F1
#
_entry.id   AF-A0A820JJQ2-F1
#
_cell.length_a   1.000
_cell.length_b   1.000
_cell.length_c   1.000
_cell.angle_alpha   90.00
_cell.angle_beta   90.00
_cell.angle_gamma   90.00
#
_symmetry.space_group_name_H-M   'P 1'
#
loop_
_entity.id
_entity.type
_entity.pdbx_description
1 polymer ?
#
loop_
_entity_poly.entity_id
_entity_poly.type
_entity_poly.pdbx_seq_one_letter_code
_entity_poly.pdbx_strand_id
1 'polypeptide(L)'
;NPGFTFDPSTNICARITSESQINRRLDRYLIHTLDNLSYSTEHLSMTGIETIPIDSFNNDNNNQRINQSDHYALQLIINFRTRSISHRSALVILPTINQWSIINSYRQEYDPSFNRWPPHINLL
;
A
#
# COMPACT_ATOMS: atom_id res chain seq x y z
N ASN A 1 1.66 -1.35 -19.76
CA ASN A 1 1.07 -0.02 -19.49
C ASN A 1 1.76 0.54 -18.24
N PRO A 2 2.54 1.63 -18.33
CA PRO A 2 3.31 2.22 -17.22
C PRO A 2 2.46 2.89 -16.12
N GLY A 3 1.15 2.68 -16.10
CA GLY A 3 0.24 3.17 -15.05
C GLY A 3 -0.33 4.56 -15.32
N PHE A 4 -0.40 4.98 -16.59
CA PHE A 4 -1.06 6.23 -16.96
C PHE A 4 -2.57 6.03 -16.99
N THR A 5 -3.27 6.75 -16.13
CA THR A 5 -4.73 6.75 -16.08
C THR A 5 -5.32 7.78 -17.05
N PHE A 6 -4.49 8.72 -17.51
CA PHE A 6 -4.79 9.65 -18.59
C PHE A 6 -3.70 9.51 -19.67
N ASP A 7 -4.05 8.97 -20.83
CA ASP A 7 -3.10 8.63 -21.90
C ASP A 7 -3.60 9.11 -23.28
N PRO A 8 -3.28 10.35 -23.67
CA PRO A 8 -3.63 10.90 -24.99
C PRO A 8 -3.09 10.10 -26.19
N SER A 9 -2.05 9.29 -26.00
CA SER A 9 -1.45 8.50 -27.09
C SER A 9 -2.30 7.31 -27.49
N THR A 10 -3.09 6.76 -26.56
CA THR A 10 -3.90 5.55 -26.78
C THR A 10 -5.40 5.77 -26.56
N ASN A 11 -5.80 6.81 -25.83
CA ASN A 11 -7.19 7.16 -25.56
C ASN A 11 -7.61 8.38 -26.40
N ILE A 12 -8.59 8.20 -27.29
CA ILE A 12 -9.08 9.29 -28.16
C ILE A 12 -9.76 10.42 -27.37
N CYS A 13 -10.47 10.08 -26.29
CA CYS A 13 -11.12 11.08 -25.45
C CYS A 13 -10.04 11.92 -24.75
N ALA A 14 -9.01 11.29 -24.17
CA ALA A 14 -7.86 11.97 -23.59
C ALA A 14 -7.13 12.85 -24.60
N ARG A 15 -7.00 12.38 -25.85
CA ARG A 15 -6.39 13.16 -26.93
C ARG A 15 -7.17 14.44 -27.22
N ILE A 16 -8.49 14.37 -27.27
CA ILE A 16 -9.33 15.53 -27.60
C ILE A 16 -9.43 16.49 -26.41
N THR A 17 -9.43 15.98 -25.17
CA THR A 17 -9.52 16.81 -23.95
C THR A 17 -8.17 17.36 -23.46
N SER A 18 -7.04 16.86 -23.96
CA SER A 18 -5.72 17.30 -23.52
C SER A 18 -5.17 18.50 -24.31
N GLU A 19 -4.79 19.55 -23.59
CA GLU A 19 -4.00 20.65 -24.17
C GLU A 19 -2.54 20.27 -24.43
N SER A 20 -1.95 19.46 -23.55
CA SER A 20 -0.50 19.17 -23.54
C SER A 20 -0.11 17.87 -24.22
N GLN A 21 -1.07 16.96 -24.46
CA GLN A 21 -0.81 15.63 -25.03
C GLN A 21 0.18 14.77 -24.22
N ILE A 22 0.33 15.07 -22.92
CA ILE A 22 1.26 14.38 -22.02
C ILE A 22 0.53 13.27 -21.28
N ASN A 23 1.12 12.07 -21.27
CA ASN A 23 0.65 10.94 -20.49
C ASN A 23 0.84 11.20 -18.99
N ARG A 24 -0.21 10.98 -18.19
CA ARG A 24 -0.20 11.30 -16.77
C ARG A 24 -0.85 10.20 -15.94
N ARG A 25 -0.32 10.03 -14.72
CA ARG A 25 -0.94 9.25 -13.65
C ARG A 25 -1.69 10.21 -12.72
N LEU A 26 -2.90 10.57 -13.13
CA LEU A 26 -3.75 11.53 -12.44
C LEU A 26 -4.54 10.87 -11.31
N ASP A 27 -5.03 9.66 -11.53
CA ASP A 27 -5.86 8.91 -10.57
C ASP A 27 -4.97 8.04 -9.67
N ARG A 28 -5.22 8.11 -8.36
CA ARG A 28 -4.39 7.45 -7.33
C ARG A 28 -5.23 7.08 -6.13
N TYR A 29 -4.96 5.91 -5.57
CA TYR A 29 -5.36 5.58 -4.20
C TYR A 29 -4.25 5.96 -3.24
N LEU A 30 -4.57 6.78 -2.23
CA LEU A 30 -3.71 7.04 -1.08
C LEU A 30 -4.37 6.36 0.12
N ILE A 31 -3.64 5.45 0.76
CA ILE A 31 -4.16 4.68 1.88
C ILE A 31 -3.38 5.07 3.13
N HIS A 32 -4.11 5.50 4.14
CA HIS A 32 -3.62 5.67 5.50
C HIS A 32 -4.34 4.67 6.40
N THR A 33 -3.61 3.97 7.26
CA THR A 33 -4.16 2.98 8.19
C THR A 33 -3.79 3.31 9.63
N LEU A 34 -4.61 2.84 10.57
CA LEU A 34 -4.31 2.90 12.00
C LEU A 34 -3.16 1.94 12.35
N ASP A 35 -2.45 2.20 13.45
CA ASP A 35 -1.29 1.41 13.89
C ASP A 35 -1.58 -0.10 14.09
N ASN A 36 -2.83 -0.43 14.41
CA ASN A 36 -3.30 -1.79 14.63
C ASN A 36 -3.89 -2.46 13.39
N LEU A 37 -3.84 -1.81 12.23
CA LEU A 37 -4.42 -2.31 11.00
C LEU A 37 -3.33 -2.43 9.94
N SER A 38 -3.04 -3.67 9.54
CA SER A 38 -2.23 -3.93 8.35
C SER A 38 -3.11 -4.14 7.15
N TYR A 39 -2.59 -3.81 5.97
CA TYR A 39 -3.26 -4.10 4.71
C TYR A 39 -2.32 -4.79 3.73
N SER A 40 -2.92 -5.49 2.77
CA SER A 40 -2.22 -6.04 1.61
C SER A 40 -3.07 -5.81 0.37
N THR A 41 -2.45 -5.33 -0.70
CA THR A 41 -3.10 -5.24 -2.01
C THR A 41 -3.25 -6.64 -2.59
N GLU A 42 -4.49 -7.06 -2.80
CA GLU A 42 -4.79 -8.31 -3.51
C GLU A 42 -4.76 -8.08 -5.02
N HIS A 43 -5.37 -6.98 -5.46
CA HIS A 43 -5.49 -6.66 -6.87
C HIS A 43 -5.36 -5.16 -7.08
N LEU A 44 -4.58 -4.76 -8.08
CA LEU A 44 -4.56 -3.40 -8.60
C LEU A 44 -4.46 -3.47 -10.12
N SER A 45 -5.51 -3.00 -10.79
CA SER A 45 -5.56 -3.01 -12.25
C SER A 45 -6.25 -1.77 -12.79
N MET A 46 -6.16 -1.63 -14.10
CA MET A 46 -6.83 -0.57 -14.85
C MET A 46 -8.02 -1.19 -15.58
N THR A 47 -9.17 -0.52 -15.53
CA THR A 47 -10.41 -0.93 -16.20
C THR A 47 -10.99 0.20 -17.06
N GLY A 48 -11.99 -0.09 -17.87
CA GLY A 48 -12.51 0.84 -18.88
C GLY A 48 -11.54 1.09 -20.04
N ILE A 49 -10.61 0.14 -20.27
CA ILE A 49 -9.65 0.20 -21.39
C ILE A 49 -10.29 -0.17 -22.73
N GLU A 50 -11.43 -0.84 -22.69
CA GLU A 50 -12.17 -1.23 -23.89
C GLU A 50 -12.78 -0.01 -24.56
N THR A 51 -12.91 -0.10 -25.87
CA THR A 51 -13.56 0.91 -26.68
C THR A 51 -14.93 0.42 -27.12
N ILE A 52 -15.87 1.33 -27.28
CA ILE A 52 -17.21 1.06 -27.83
C ILE A 52 -17.27 1.57 -29.26
N PRO A 53 -17.98 0.89 -30.18
CA PRO A 53 -18.18 1.40 -31.52
C PRO A 53 -18.98 2.72 -31.48
N ILE A 54 -18.62 3.65 -32.35
CA ILE A 54 -19.48 4.79 -32.66
C ILE A 54 -20.39 4.34 -33.79
N ASP A 55 -21.70 4.24 -33.54
CA ASP A 55 -22.66 3.97 -34.62
C ASP A 55 -22.66 5.17 -35.57
N SER A 56 -22.06 4.98 -36.73
CA SER A 56 -22.05 5.96 -37.80
C SER A 56 -23.48 6.14 -38.30
N PHE A 57 -24.12 7.27 -37.98
CA PHE A 57 -25.41 7.67 -38.57
C PHE A 57 -25.37 7.80 -40.11
N ASN A 58 -24.18 7.67 -40.72
CA ASN A 58 -23.96 7.63 -42.15
C ASN A 58 -23.12 6.40 -42.51
N ASN A 59 -23.49 5.72 -43.60
CA ASN A 59 -22.92 4.48 -44.15
C ASN A 59 -21.45 4.61 -44.65
N ASP A 60 -20.59 5.33 -43.94
CA ASP A 60 -19.16 5.35 -44.22
C ASP A 60 -18.44 4.38 -43.29
N ASN A 61 -17.73 3.44 -43.90
CA ASN A 61 -17.04 2.27 -43.32
C ASN A 61 -15.89 2.61 -42.36
N ASN A 62 -16.14 3.46 -41.38
CA ASN A 62 -15.15 3.79 -40.37
C ASN A 62 -15.48 2.96 -39.13
N ASN A 63 -14.68 1.93 -38.86
CA ASN A 63 -14.61 1.19 -37.59
C ASN A 63 -14.14 2.11 -36.45
N GLN A 64 -14.78 3.26 -36.29
CA GLN A 64 -14.48 4.23 -35.25
C GLN A 64 -14.95 3.66 -33.92
N ARG A 65 -14.01 3.64 -32.98
CA ARG A 65 -14.25 3.21 -31.61
C ARG A 65 -13.79 4.29 -30.67
N ILE A 66 -14.52 4.48 -29.59
CA ILE A 66 -14.26 5.51 -28.59
C ILE A 66 -14.08 4.90 -27.21
N ASN A 67 -13.17 5.46 -26.43
CA ASN A 67 -13.04 5.09 -25.02
C ASN A 67 -14.24 5.63 -24.24
N GLN A 68 -14.65 4.91 -23.20
CA GLN A 68 -15.81 5.30 -22.39
C GLN A 68 -15.58 6.61 -21.61
N SER A 69 -14.32 6.99 -21.40
CA SER A 69 -13.89 8.20 -20.70
C SER A 69 -12.51 8.62 -21.20
N ASP A 70 -12.11 9.87 -20.97
CA ASP A 70 -10.73 10.35 -21.16
C ASP A 70 -9.76 9.87 -20.07
N HIS A 71 -10.30 9.30 -18.99
CA HIS A 71 -9.54 8.55 -18.00
C HIS A 71 -9.85 7.05 -18.06
N TYR A 72 -8.83 6.24 -17.85
CA TYR A 72 -9.02 4.85 -17.45
C TYR A 72 -9.27 4.76 -15.94
N ALA A 73 -10.17 3.88 -15.53
CA ALA A 73 -10.46 3.67 -14.13
C ALA A 73 -9.40 2.78 -13.47
N LEU A 74 -9.14 3.00 -12.18
CA LEU A 74 -8.34 2.10 -11.35
C LEU A 74 -9.27 1.23 -10.50
N GLN A 75 -8.98 -0.07 -10.46
CA GLN A 75 -9.64 -1.01 -9.56
C GLN A 75 -8.63 -1.50 -8.53
N LEU A 76 -8.94 -1.28 -7.25
CA LEU A 76 -8.14 -1.75 -6.12
C LEU A 76 -8.97 -2.72 -5.27
N ILE A 77 -8.47 -3.93 -5.06
CA ILE A 77 -8.96 -4.88 -4.06
C ILE A 77 -7.90 -4.96 -2.96
N ILE A 78 -8.31 -4.67 -1.74
CA ILE A 78 -7.45 -4.56 -0.56
C ILE A 78 -7.99 -5.44 0.56
N ASN A 79 -7.11 -6.19 1.18
CA ASN A 79 -7.41 -6.97 2.36
C ASN A 79 -6.88 -6.25 3.59
N PHE A 80 -7.76 -6.08 4.59
CA PHE A 80 -7.38 -5.55 5.89
C PHE A 80 -7.27 -6.66 6.92
N ARG A 81 -6.26 -6.56 7.77
CA ARG A 81 -6.04 -7.49 8.88
C ARG A 81 -5.70 -6.69 10.13
N THR A 82 -6.46 -6.94 11.18
CA THR A 82 -6.10 -6.46 12.51
C THR A 82 -4.79 -7.13 12.93
N ARG A 83 -3.81 -6.32 13.31
CA ARG A 83 -2.63 -6.79 14.02
C ARG A 83 -2.91 -6.60 15.49
N SER A 84 -2.61 -7.63 16.30
CA SER A 84 -2.49 -7.41 17.73
C SER A 84 -1.39 -6.38 17.93
N ILE A 85 -1.74 -5.27 18.58
CA ILE A 85 -0.75 -4.26 18.96
C ILE A 85 0.12 -4.90 20.04
N SER A 86 1.22 -5.51 19.63
CA SER A 86 2.28 -5.91 20.54
C SER A 86 3.19 -4.70 20.71
N HIS A 87 2.80 -3.73 21.55
CA HIS A 87 3.80 -2.82 22.11
C HIS A 87 4.75 -3.68 22.95
N ARG A 88 5.89 -4.07 22.38
CA ARG A 88 6.99 -4.72 23.10
C ARG A 88 8.31 -3.99 22.83
N SER A 89 8.25 -2.67 22.72
CA SER A 89 9.42 -1.85 23.02
C SER A 89 9.42 -1.63 24.52
N ALA A 90 10.50 -2.01 25.20
CA ALA A 90 10.75 -1.65 26.58
C ALA A 90 11.94 -0.69 26.59
N LEU A 91 11.84 0.38 27.37
CA LEU A 91 13.01 1.19 27.71
C LEU A 91 13.58 0.63 29.00
N VAL A 92 14.85 0.24 28.98
CA VAL A 92 15.48 -0.39 30.13
C VAL A 92 16.85 0.19 30.45
N ILE A 93 17.22 0.16 31.73
CA ILE A 93 18.61 0.32 32.17
C ILE A 93 19.22 -1.06 32.31
N LEU A 94 20.37 -1.27 31.66
CA LEU A 94 21.19 -2.46 31.89
C LEU A 94 22.26 -2.14 32.94
N PRO A 95 22.39 -2.96 34.00
CA PRO A 95 23.51 -2.86 34.92
C PRO A 95 24.82 -3.21 34.20
N THR A 96 25.95 -2.81 34.77
CA THR A 96 27.26 -3.09 34.18
C THR A 96 27.54 -4.60 34.18
N ILE A 97 28.19 -5.10 33.12
CA ILE A 97 28.36 -6.56 32.87
C ILE A 97 29.05 -7.28 34.03
N ASN A 98 29.98 -6.61 34.73
CA ASN A 98 30.67 -7.15 35.90
C ASN A 98 29.75 -7.47 37.09
N GLN A 99 28.53 -6.93 37.14
CA GLN A 99 27.53 -7.22 38.18
C GLN A 99 26.59 -8.36 37.78
N TRP A 100 26.60 -8.80 36.51
CA TRP A 100 25.60 -9.73 36.00
C TRP A 100 25.68 -11.10 36.65
N SER A 101 26.87 -11.59 37.00
CA SER A 101 27.02 -12.90 37.67
C SER A 101 26.29 -12.92 39.01
N ILE A 102 26.45 -11.86 39.81
CA ILE A 102 25.79 -11.70 41.12
C ILE A 102 24.27 -11.58 40.95
N ILE A 103 23.81 -10.80 39.98
CA ILE A 103 22.37 -10.66 39.75
C ILE A 103 21.77 -11.97 39.22
N ASN A 104 22.46 -12.65 38.31
CA ASN A 104 22.00 -13.90 37.71
C ASN A 104 21.96 -15.05 38.72
N SER A 105 22.80 -15.08 39.76
CA SER A 105 22.70 -16.12 40.80
C SER A 105 21.35 -16.10 41.51
N TYR A 106 20.75 -14.92 41.67
CA TYR A 106 19.39 -14.80 42.21
C TYR A 106 18.31 -15.02 41.14
N ARG A 107 18.51 -14.47 39.94
CA ARG A 107 17.52 -14.61 38.85
C ARG A 107 17.31 -16.06 38.43
N GLN A 108 18.35 -16.88 38.48
CA GLN A 108 18.24 -18.30 38.14
C GLN A 108 17.25 -19.04 39.05
N GLU A 109 17.12 -18.63 40.31
CA GLU A 109 16.22 -19.26 41.29
C GLU A 109 14.81 -18.63 41.27
N TYR A 110 14.72 -17.31 41.09
CA TYR A 110 13.48 -16.56 41.35
C TYR A 110 12.86 -15.84 40.16
N ASP A 111 13.54 -15.72 39.01
CA ASP A 111 13.05 -14.97 37.85
C ASP A 111 12.64 -15.90 36.69
N PRO A 112 11.32 -16.07 36.42
CA PRO A 112 10.83 -16.86 35.30
C PRO A 112 11.31 -16.39 33.92
N SER A 113 11.76 -15.13 33.82
CA SER A 113 12.27 -14.52 32.59
C SER A 113 13.79 -14.61 32.47
N PHE A 114 14.47 -15.36 33.35
CA PHE A 114 15.93 -15.55 33.35
C PHE A 114 16.48 -15.89 31.95
N ASN A 115 15.89 -16.89 31.29
CA ASN A 115 16.32 -17.34 29.95
C ASN A 115 15.91 -16.40 28.81
N ARG A 116 15.05 -15.42 29.08
CA ARG A 116 14.44 -14.55 28.06
C ARG A 116 15.10 -13.19 27.97
N TRP A 117 15.50 -12.62 29.11
CA TRP A 117 16.01 -11.25 29.19
C TRP A 117 17.29 -11.19 30.03
N PRO A 118 18.24 -10.31 29.68
CA PRO A 118 19.36 -10.01 30.58
C PRO A 118 18.85 -9.33 31.86
N PRO A 119 19.68 -9.19 32.90
CA PRO A 119 19.35 -8.31 34.02
C PRO A 119 19.02 -6.91 33.50
N HIS A 120 17.86 -6.36 33.89
CA HIS A 120 17.41 -5.06 33.42
C HIS A 120 16.47 -4.42 34.45
N ILE A 121 16.37 -3.09 34.39
CA ILE A 121 15.39 -2.30 35.14
C ILE A 121 14.47 -1.64 34.10
N ASN A 122 13.19 -1.99 34.11
CA ASN A 122 12.21 -1.37 33.23
C ASN A 122 12.00 0.10 33.61
N LEU A 123 12.02 0.98 32.62
CA LEU A 123 11.68 2.39 32.75
C LEU A 123 10.31 2.70 32.14
N LEU A 124 9.93 2.01 31.05
CA LEU A 124 8.65 2.10 30.34
C LEU A 124 8.31 0.76 29.71
#